data_AF-A0A0C2V2C3-F1
#
_entry.id   AF-A0A0C2V2C3-F1
#
_cell.length_a   1.000
_cell.length_b   1.000
_cell.length_c   1.000
_cell.angle_alpha   90.00
_cell.angle_beta   90.00
_cell.angle_gamma   90.00
#
_symmetry.space_group_name_H-M   'P 1'
#
loop_
_entity.id
_entity.type
_entity.pdbx_description
1 polymer ?
#
loop_
_entity_poly.entity_id
_entity_poly.type
_entity_poly.pdbx_seq_one_letter_code
_entity_poly.pdbx_strand_id
1 'polypeptide(L)'
;MKYSVALLSALSALTITSCGGGGGSSTTTPETPNNQPYTGYFVDEAVKGATYICGDKTGTTDAEGKFECPTQEVTFKIGQTVLGTIKSIPADGNVFPQDIVGVDRNDTSHPQVKNMAILMQSLDSDQDPSNSKSSSLKKPSSMAKFALLLSSLLSAQSKLINLLGMIAPFVCVVGF
;
A
#
# COMPACT_ATOMS: atom_id res chain seq x y z
N MET A 1 -48.26 26.86 -52.99
CA MET A 1 -47.06 26.00 -53.09
C MET A 1 -47.38 24.70 -52.35
N LYS A 2 -47.11 23.55 -53.01
CA LYS A 2 -47.26 22.16 -52.52
C LYS A 2 -46.39 21.99 -51.24
N TYR A 3 -46.69 21.17 -50.22
CA TYR A 3 -46.73 19.69 -50.07
C TYR A 3 -47.62 19.37 -48.81
N SER A 4 -48.60 18.45 -48.77
CA SER A 4 -48.56 16.97 -48.78
C SER A 4 -47.49 16.34 -47.89
N VAL A 5 -47.86 15.88 -46.69
CA VAL A 5 -47.49 14.57 -46.10
C VAL A 5 -48.54 14.17 -45.04
N ALA A 6 -49.13 13.00 -45.23
CA ALA A 6 -49.94 12.27 -44.25
C ALA A 6 -49.08 11.18 -43.58
N LEU A 7 -49.27 10.92 -42.28
CA LEU A 7 -48.91 9.65 -41.59
C LEU A 7 -49.39 9.78 -40.13
N LEU A 8 -50.56 9.25 -39.74
CA LEU A 8 -50.84 7.85 -39.37
C LEU A 8 -49.82 7.27 -38.37
N SER A 9 -50.15 7.26 -37.07
CA SER A 9 -49.77 6.15 -36.18
C SER A 9 -50.55 6.18 -34.86
N ALA A 10 -51.56 5.31 -34.84
CA ALA A 10 -52.00 4.43 -33.76
C ALA A 10 -51.81 4.84 -32.27
N LEU A 11 -52.96 5.12 -31.67
CA LEU A 11 -53.35 4.93 -30.28
C LEU A 11 -52.88 3.56 -29.73
N SER A 12 -52.13 3.55 -28.64
CA SER A 12 -51.97 2.36 -27.79
C SER A 12 -51.96 2.78 -26.32
N ALA A 13 -53.13 2.66 -25.69
CA ALA A 13 -53.30 2.78 -24.25
C ALA A 13 -53.00 1.40 -23.63
N LEU A 14 -51.87 1.27 -22.95
CA LEU A 14 -51.58 0.09 -22.13
C LEU A 14 -52.15 0.31 -20.72
N THR A 15 -53.26 -0.36 -20.44
CA THR A 15 -53.79 -0.53 -19.08
C THR A 15 -53.00 -1.64 -18.38
N ILE A 16 -52.13 -1.27 -17.44
CA ILE A 16 -51.44 -2.24 -16.59
C ILE A 16 -52.34 -2.55 -15.39
N THR A 17 -52.94 -3.74 -15.40
CA THR A 17 -53.63 -4.31 -14.25
C THR A 17 -52.60 -5.05 -13.39
N SER A 18 -52.24 -4.55 -12.20
CA SER A 18 -51.43 -5.32 -11.25
C SER A 18 -52.33 -6.21 -10.39
N CYS A 19 -52.27 -7.51 -10.67
CA CYS A 19 -52.71 -8.63 -9.83
C CYS A 19 -51.64 -8.84 -8.72
N GLY A 20 -51.96 -9.01 -7.43
CA GLY A 20 -52.56 -10.22 -6.84
C GLY A 20 -51.46 -11.04 -6.14
N GLY A 21 -51.58 -11.24 -4.82
CA GLY A 21 -50.51 -11.70 -3.92
C GLY A 21 -50.18 -13.20 -3.89
N GLY A 22 -49.20 -13.55 -3.04
CA GLY A 22 -48.86 -14.91 -2.66
C GLY A 22 -47.81 -14.93 -1.54
N GLY A 23 -48.17 -15.43 -0.36
CA GLY A 23 -47.28 -15.57 0.79
C GLY A 23 -46.16 -16.57 0.52
N GLY A 24 -44.92 -16.12 0.64
CA GLY A 24 -43.71 -16.95 0.56
C GLY A 24 -43.23 -17.32 1.94
N SER A 25 -43.32 -18.62 2.24
CA SER A 25 -42.75 -19.29 3.41
C SER A 25 -41.33 -18.80 3.71
N SER A 26 -41.09 -18.36 4.95
CA SER A 26 -39.77 -18.08 5.49
C SER A 26 -38.96 -19.38 5.54
N THR A 27 -38.32 -19.70 4.42
CA THR A 27 -37.16 -20.58 4.41
C THR A 27 -36.02 -19.76 4.98
N THR A 28 -35.72 -19.99 6.24
CA THR A 28 -34.44 -19.64 6.84
C THR A 28 -33.37 -20.40 6.06
N THR A 29 -32.89 -19.81 4.97
CA THR A 29 -31.60 -20.16 4.40
C THR A 29 -30.60 -20.05 5.54
N PRO A 30 -29.85 -21.11 5.88
CA PRO A 30 -28.74 -20.97 6.81
C PRO A 30 -27.83 -19.90 6.23
N GLU A 31 -27.68 -18.77 6.93
CA GLU A 31 -26.64 -17.81 6.59
C GLU A 31 -25.31 -18.55 6.71
N THR A 32 -24.76 -18.93 5.56
CA THR A 32 -23.36 -19.33 5.45
C THR A 32 -22.55 -18.24 6.15
N PRO A 33 -21.65 -18.57 7.10
CA PRO A 33 -20.83 -17.56 7.75
C PRO A 33 -20.19 -16.73 6.64
N ASN A 34 -20.44 -15.42 6.65
CA ASN A 34 -19.88 -14.48 5.69
C ASN A 34 -18.39 -14.36 5.95
N ASN A 35 -17.64 -15.40 5.58
CA ASN A 35 -16.21 -15.56 5.82
C ASN A 35 -15.44 -14.84 4.72
N GLN A 36 -15.80 -13.58 4.46
CA GLN A 36 -15.09 -12.77 3.47
C GLN A 36 -13.69 -12.50 4.01
N PRO A 37 -12.65 -12.77 3.22
CA PRO A 37 -11.29 -12.46 3.63
C PRO A 37 -11.14 -10.96 3.83
N TYR A 38 -10.45 -10.58 4.90
CA TYR A 38 -9.98 -9.22 5.10
C TYR A 38 -8.98 -8.87 4.00
N THR A 39 -9.23 -7.78 3.28
CA THR A 39 -8.34 -7.28 2.23
C THR A 39 -7.62 -6.06 2.76
N GLY A 40 -6.32 -5.98 2.48
CA GLY A 40 -5.52 -4.79 2.75
C GLY A 40 -4.43 -4.59 1.70
N TYR A 41 -3.75 -3.46 1.79
CA TYR A 41 -2.70 -3.04 0.88
C TYR A 41 -1.47 -2.66 1.70
N PHE A 42 -0.31 -3.24 1.44
CA PHE A 42 0.94 -2.81 2.04
C PHE A 42 1.56 -1.69 1.20
N VAL A 43 1.60 -0.48 1.76
CA VAL A 43 1.88 0.77 1.04
C VAL A 43 3.10 1.49 1.60
N ASP A 44 4.13 1.59 0.76
CA ASP A 44 5.30 2.49 0.85
C ASP A 44 5.83 2.62 -0.60
N GLU A 45 4.98 3.20 -1.46
CA GLU A 45 4.88 2.91 -2.91
C GLU A 45 4.57 1.42 -3.17
N ALA A 46 3.27 1.09 -3.38
CA ALA A 46 2.71 -0.25 -3.63
C ALA A 46 3.71 -1.42 -3.56
N VAL A 47 3.81 -2.06 -2.39
CA VAL A 47 4.90 -2.98 -2.07
C VAL A 47 4.61 -4.37 -2.62
N LYS A 48 5.26 -4.74 -3.73
CA LYS A 48 5.10 -6.05 -4.37
C LYS A 48 6.11 -7.06 -3.85
N GLY A 49 5.68 -8.30 -3.66
CA GLY A 49 6.61 -9.40 -3.36
C GLY A 49 6.90 -9.61 -1.86
N ALA A 50 6.24 -8.88 -0.96
CA ALA A 50 6.30 -9.14 0.47
C ALA A 50 5.51 -10.40 0.81
N THR A 51 6.09 -11.32 1.57
CA THR A 51 5.36 -12.47 2.10
C THR A 51 4.51 -12.02 3.28
N TYR A 52 3.24 -12.41 3.30
CA TYR A 52 2.35 -12.16 4.43
C TYR A 52 1.84 -13.49 5.01
N ILE A 53 1.67 -13.53 6.33
CA ILE A 53 1.18 -14.70 7.09
C ILE A 53 0.05 -14.23 8.01
N CYS A 54 -1.11 -14.88 7.93
CA CYS A 54 -2.29 -14.52 8.69
C CYS A 54 -3.19 -15.76 8.91
N GLY A 55 -3.31 -16.19 10.17
CA GLY A 55 -3.87 -17.49 10.51
C GLY A 55 -3.13 -18.61 9.79
N ASP A 56 -3.88 -19.48 9.10
CA ASP A 56 -3.32 -20.59 8.33
C ASP A 56 -2.94 -20.20 6.89
N LYS A 57 -3.12 -18.93 6.49
CA LYS A 57 -2.82 -18.45 5.13
C LYS A 57 -1.43 -17.83 5.07
N THR A 58 -0.65 -18.26 4.09
CA THR A 58 0.58 -17.58 3.66
C THR A 58 0.43 -17.18 2.19
N GLY A 59 0.81 -15.95 1.86
CA GLY A 59 0.76 -15.43 0.50
C GLY A 59 1.84 -14.39 0.24
N THR A 60 1.77 -13.78 -0.93
CA THR A 60 2.69 -12.72 -1.36
C THR A 60 1.87 -11.54 -1.87
N THR A 61 2.27 -10.31 -1.52
CA THR A 61 1.62 -9.10 -2.01
C THR A 61 1.77 -8.97 -3.54
N ASP A 62 0.70 -8.54 -4.21
CA ASP A 62 0.71 -8.34 -5.66
C ASP A 62 1.32 -6.99 -6.08
N ALA A 63 1.19 -6.62 -7.35
CA ALA A 63 1.74 -5.38 -7.90
C ALA A 63 1.13 -4.10 -7.29
N GLU A 64 -0.04 -4.19 -6.68
CA GLU A 64 -0.71 -3.07 -6.00
C GLU A 64 -0.40 -3.08 -4.49
N GLY A 65 0.39 -4.05 -4.03
CA GLY A 65 0.63 -4.29 -2.60
C GLY A 65 -0.52 -5.02 -1.91
N LYS A 66 -1.51 -5.53 -2.66
CA LYS A 66 -2.71 -6.16 -2.11
C LYS A 66 -2.37 -7.48 -1.43
N PHE A 67 -3.01 -7.73 -0.29
CA PHE A 67 -3.03 -9.02 0.38
C PHE A 67 -4.45 -9.33 0.88
N GLU A 68 -4.76 -10.63 0.99
CA GLU A 68 -6.05 -11.11 1.49
C GLU A 68 -5.83 -12.13 2.59
N CYS A 69 -6.50 -11.95 3.72
CA CYS A 69 -6.28 -12.70 4.96
C CYS A 69 -7.59 -13.18 5.60
N PRO A 70 -7.64 -14.41 6.16
CA PRO A 70 -8.79 -14.87 6.93
C PRO A 70 -8.87 -14.20 8.32
N THR A 71 -7.77 -13.60 8.79
CA THR A 71 -7.66 -12.92 10.09
C THR A 71 -7.18 -11.49 9.93
N GLN A 72 -7.42 -10.64 10.93
CA GLN A 72 -6.92 -9.26 10.92
C GLN A 72 -5.47 -9.13 11.39
N GLU A 73 -4.97 -10.10 12.17
CA GLU A 73 -3.55 -10.17 12.52
C GLU A 73 -2.75 -10.65 11.30
N VAL A 74 -1.74 -9.88 10.91
CA VAL A 74 -0.92 -10.14 9.71
C VAL A 74 0.55 -9.90 10.04
N THR A 75 1.39 -10.88 9.73
CA THR A 75 2.85 -10.78 9.81
C THR A 75 3.45 -10.62 8.43
N PHE A 76 4.24 -9.57 8.22
CA PHE A 76 4.93 -9.30 6.96
C PHE A 76 6.40 -9.71 7.02
N LYS A 77 6.89 -10.28 5.92
CA LYS A 77 8.25 -10.76 5.76
C LYS A 77 8.79 -10.45 4.37
N ILE A 78 10.10 -10.30 4.27
CA ILE A 78 10.81 -10.30 3.00
C ILE A 78 11.91 -11.34 3.06
N GLY A 79 11.79 -12.39 2.23
CA GLY A 79 12.66 -13.56 2.32
C GLY A 79 12.56 -14.22 3.70
N GLN A 80 13.63 -14.16 4.49
CA GLN A 80 13.66 -14.72 5.85
C GLN A 80 13.46 -13.67 6.94
N THR A 81 13.56 -12.38 6.61
CA THR A 81 13.46 -11.27 7.56
C THR A 81 12.00 -10.95 7.85
N VAL A 82 11.63 -10.90 9.13
CA VAL A 82 10.32 -10.39 9.56
C VAL A 82 10.38 -8.87 9.63
N LEU A 83 9.45 -8.20 8.96
CA LEU A 83 9.29 -6.75 9.04
C LEU A 83 8.52 -6.36 10.31
N GLY A 84 7.46 -7.11 10.61
CA GLY A 84 6.68 -6.95 11.82
C GLY A 84 5.29 -7.57 11.69
N THR A 85 4.50 -7.39 12.74
CA THR A 85 3.16 -7.96 12.85
C THR A 85 2.19 -6.87 13.26
N ILE A 86 1.15 -6.66 12.44
CA ILE A 86 0.01 -5.81 12.80
C ILE A 86 -1.07 -6.67 13.46
N LYS A 87 -1.74 -6.14 14.47
CA LYS A 87 -2.82 -6.83 15.18
C LYS A 87 -4.17 -6.73 14.47
N SER A 88 -4.34 -5.68 13.68
CA SER A 88 -5.55 -5.42 12.91
C SER A 88 -5.17 -4.74 11.61
N ILE A 89 -5.92 -5.01 10.54
CA ILE A 89 -5.85 -4.19 9.33
C ILE A 89 -6.49 -2.83 9.66
N PRO A 90 -5.85 -1.71 9.31
CA PRO A 90 -6.42 -0.38 9.49
C PRO A 90 -7.74 -0.21 8.73
N ALA A 91 -8.61 0.68 9.22
CA ALA A 91 -9.95 0.87 8.67
C ALA A 91 -9.97 1.37 7.23
N ASP A 92 -8.91 2.05 6.78
CA ASP A 92 -8.72 2.49 5.40
C ASP A 92 -8.13 1.41 4.49
N GLY A 93 -7.85 0.22 5.02
CA GLY A 93 -7.29 -0.92 4.29
C GLY A 93 -5.81 -0.79 3.94
N ASN A 94 -5.17 0.34 4.25
CA ASN A 94 -3.77 0.58 3.94
C ASN A 94 -2.92 0.29 5.17
N VAL A 95 -1.87 -0.50 5.01
CA VAL A 95 -0.86 -0.78 6.01
C VAL A 95 0.41 -0.05 5.59
N PHE A 96 0.89 0.86 6.42
CA PHE A 96 2.14 1.59 6.19
C PHE A 96 3.26 1.07 7.11
N PRO A 97 4.54 1.39 6.84
CA PRO A 97 5.65 1.06 7.74
C PRO A 97 5.41 1.50 9.19
N GLN A 98 4.75 2.64 9.40
CA GLN A 98 4.37 3.16 10.71
C GLN A 98 3.42 2.20 11.45
N ASP A 99 2.46 1.59 10.74
CA ASP A 99 1.51 0.63 11.32
C ASP A 99 2.21 -0.66 11.75
N ILE A 100 3.23 -1.08 10.98
CA ILE A 100 4.04 -2.27 11.30
C ILE A 100 4.92 -2.03 12.53
N VAL A 101 5.48 -0.83 12.65
CA VAL A 101 6.31 -0.42 13.80
C VAL A 101 5.46 -0.08 15.03
N GLY A 102 4.19 0.28 14.85
CA GLY A 102 3.28 0.64 15.93
C GLY A 102 3.43 2.09 16.40
N VAL A 103 3.74 3.01 15.48
CA VAL A 103 3.86 4.45 15.76
C VAL A 103 2.79 5.24 14.99
N ASP A 104 2.62 6.52 15.35
CA ASP A 104 1.71 7.40 14.64
C ASP A 104 2.11 7.54 13.16
N ARG A 105 1.13 7.50 12.26
CA ARG A 105 1.37 7.60 10.81
C ARG A 105 2.05 8.90 10.39
N ASN A 106 1.90 9.97 11.16
CA ASN A 106 2.55 11.25 10.91
C ASN A 106 4.02 11.27 11.38
N ASP A 107 4.45 10.33 12.22
CA ASP A 107 5.84 10.23 12.66
C ASP A 107 6.72 9.48 11.65
N THR A 108 6.92 10.13 10.51
CA THR A 108 7.86 9.68 9.47
C THR A 108 9.33 9.82 9.89
N SER A 109 9.58 10.51 11.00
CA SER A 109 10.93 10.79 11.49
C SER A 109 11.48 9.70 12.41
N HIS A 110 10.59 8.81 12.88
CA HIS A 110 10.89 7.76 13.84
C HIS A 110 12.04 6.86 13.34
N PRO A 111 13.06 6.58 14.18
CA PRO A 111 14.23 5.80 13.76
C PRO A 111 13.89 4.43 13.16
N GLN A 112 12.89 3.74 13.71
CA GLN A 112 12.47 2.43 13.21
C GLN A 112 11.74 2.52 11.87
N VAL A 113 10.94 3.57 11.65
CA VAL A 113 10.26 3.81 10.36
C VAL A 113 11.31 4.09 9.27
N LYS A 114 12.32 4.91 9.58
CA LYS A 114 13.45 5.16 8.67
C LYS A 114 14.24 3.89 8.35
N ASN A 115 14.55 3.07 9.36
CA ASN A 115 15.27 1.82 9.14
C ASN A 115 14.45 0.83 8.28
N MET A 116 13.13 0.79 8.45
CA MET A 116 12.23 0.02 7.60
C MET A 116 12.28 0.50 6.15
N ALA A 117 12.14 1.82 5.92
CA ALA A 117 12.22 2.41 4.59
C ALA A 117 13.59 2.16 3.93
N ILE A 118 14.70 2.26 4.68
CA ILE A 118 16.05 1.95 4.18
C ILE A 118 16.16 0.46 3.81
N LEU A 119 15.62 -0.43 4.65
CA LEU A 119 15.59 -1.86 4.33
C LEU A 119 14.80 -2.10 3.04
N MET A 120 13.61 -1.52 2.90
CA MET A 120 12.77 -1.66 1.71
C MET A 120 13.45 -1.11 0.45
N GLN A 121 14.07 0.06 0.52
CA GLN A 121 14.87 0.63 -0.58
C GLN A 121 16.09 -0.23 -0.95
N SER A 122 16.72 -0.90 0.03
CA SER A 122 17.86 -1.78 -0.25
C SER A 122 17.45 -3.06 -0.99
N LEU A 123 16.19 -3.48 -0.82
CA LEU A 123 15.59 -4.68 -1.40
C LEU A 123 14.88 -4.41 -2.72
N ASP A 124 14.50 -3.15 -2.95
CA ASP A 124 13.90 -2.70 -4.19
C ASP A 124 14.87 -2.95 -5.36
N SER A 125 14.39 -3.59 -6.42
CA SER A 125 15.18 -3.93 -7.60
C SER A 125 15.36 -2.74 -8.54
N ASP A 126 14.46 -1.77 -8.50
CA ASP A 126 14.32 -0.77 -9.55
C ASP A 126 15.25 0.41 -9.26
N GLN A 127 16.21 0.65 -10.17
CA GLN A 127 17.27 1.65 -9.99
C GLN A 127 16.84 3.05 -10.47
N ASP A 128 15.55 3.27 -10.74
CA ASP A 128 15.06 4.49 -11.36
C ASP A 128 14.06 5.21 -10.44
N PRO A 129 14.47 6.31 -9.76
CA PRO A 129 13.58 7.10 -8.91
C PRO A 129 12.47 7.82 -9.71
N SER A 130 12.44 7.68 -11.04
CA SER A 130 11.47 8.29 -11.95
C SER A 130 10.24 7.42 -12.23
N ASN A 131 10.29 6.11 -11.92
CA ASN A 131 9.19 5.18 -12.18
C ASN A 131 8.37 4.93 -10.90
N SER A 132 7.32 5.74 -10.73
CA SER A 132 6.37 5.72 -9.61
C SER A 132 5.40 4.52 -9.59
N LYS A 133 5.81 3.33 -10.01
CA LYS A 133 4.91 2.16 -10.14
C LYS A 133 5.51 0.91 -9.52
N SER A 134 5.15 0.70 -8.25
CA SER A 134 5.33 -0.53 -7.46
C SER A 134 6.78 -0.85 -7.08
N SER A 135 7.08 -0.79 -5.78
CA SER A 135 8.37 -1.24 -5.24
C SER A 135 8.40 -2.77 -5.26
N SER A 136 9.18 -3.33 -6.19
CA SER A 136 9.28 -4.78 -6.36
C SER A 136 10.37 -5.33 -5.46
N LEU A 137 9.97 -5.96 -4.36
CA LEU A 137 10.92 -6.53 -3.39
C LEU A 137 11.54 -7.81 -3.93
N LYS A 138 12.87 -7.84 -4.03
CA LYS A 138 13.63 -9.06 -4.31
C LYS A 138 14.33 -9.52 -3.04
N LYS A 139 14.39 -10.85 -2.82
CA LYS A 139 15.17 -11.45 -1.72
C LYS A 139 16.57 -10.81 -1.69
N PRO A 140 17.09 -10.37 -0.52
CA PRO A 140 18.40 -9.75 -0.45
C PRO A 140 19.45 -10.75 -0.93
N SER A 141 19.97 -10.53 -2.14
CA SER A 141 21.07 -11.31 -2.70
C SER A 141 22.35 -10.48 -2.80
N SER A 142 22.34 -9.20 -2.41
CA SER A 142 23.50 -8.32 -2.55
C SER A 142 23.54 -7.22 -1.49
N MET A 143 24.51 -7.33 -0.57
CA MET A 143 24.91 -6.27 0.37
C MET A 143 25.44 -5.00 -0.34
N ALA A 144 25.65 -5.02 -1.66
CA ALA A 144 26.17 -3.89 -2.41
C ALA A 144 25.19 -2.71 -2.49
N LYS A 145 23.87 -2.95 -2.47
CA LYS A 145 22.86 -1.88 -2.46
C LYS A 145 22.81 -1.13 -1.12
N PHE A 146 23.00 -1.84 -0.01
CA PHE A 146 23.13 -1.24 1.31
C PHE A 146 24.36 -0.32 1.39
N ALA A 147 25.49 -0.73 0.81
CA ALA A 147 26.70 0.10 0.73
C ALA A 147 26.50 1.38 -0.10
N LEU A 148 25.76 1.31 -1.21
CA LEU A 148 25.43 2.49 -2.04
C LEU A 148 24.50 3.47 -1.31
N LEU A 149 23.47 2.98 -0.61
CA LEU A 149 22.61 3.84 0.22
C LEU A 149 23.38 4.48 1.37
N LEU A 150 24.24 3.73 2.06
CA LEU A 150 25.07 4.30 3.13
C LEU A 150 26.01 5.39 2.59
N SER A 151 26.55 5.20 1.38
CA SER A 151 27.39 6.21 0.72
C SER A 151 26.61 7.46 0.30
N SER A 152 25.35 7.33 -0.15
CA SER A 152 24.52 8.48 -0.50
C SER A 152 24.04 9.25 0.73
N LEU A 153 23.71 8.55 1.83
CA LEU A 153 23.41 9.16 3.12
C LEU A 153 24.63 9.91 3.69
N LEU A 154 25.84 9.35 3.61
CA LEU A 154 27.06 10.03 4.05
C LEU A 154 27.37 11.26 3.18
N SER A 155 27.11 11.18 1.87
CA SER A 155 27.22 12.31 0.94
C SER A 155 26.20 13.42 1.26
N ALA A 156 24.95 13.06 1.59
CA ALA A 156 23.92 14.02 1.99
C ALA A 156 24.26 14.76 3.31
N GLN A 157 24.82 14.05 4.29
CA GLN A 157 25.31 14.66 5.54
C GLN A 157 26.52 15.59 5.28
N SER A 158 27.42 15.22 4.36
CA SER A 158 28.56 16.08 3.99
C SER A 158 28.14 17.38 3.29
N LYS A 159 27.06 17.35 2.49
CA LYS A 159 26.47 18.55 1.87
C LYS A 159 25.83 19.47 2.90
N LEU A 160 25.21 18.93 3.95
CA LEU A 160 24.68 19.71 5.08
C LEU A 160 25.80 20.39 5.89
N ILE A 161 26.92 19.70 6.10
CA ILE A 161 28.10 20.26 6.79
C ILE A 161 28.76 21.36 5.94
N ASN A 162 28.89 21.19 4.63
CA ASN A 162 29.41 22.22 3.73
C ASN A 162 28.46 23.43 3.57
N LEU A 163 27.14 23.21 3.67
CA LEU A 163 26.14 24.28 3.63
C LEU A 163 26.12 25.11 4.92
N LEU A 164 26.33 24.48 6.08
CA LEU A 164 26.48 25.16 7.38
C LEU A 164 27.89 25.74 7.58
N GLY A 165 28.90 25.21 6.87
CA GLY A 165 30.28 25.73 6.87
C GLY A 165 30.47 27.03 6.09
N MET A 166 29.44 27.53 5.41
CA MET A 166 29.51 28.78 4.63
C MET A 166 29.31 30.06 5.48
N ILE A 167 29.20 29.96 6.81
CA ILE A 167 29.07 31.11 7.74
C ILE A 167 30.31 31.32 8.65
N ALA A 168 31.45 30.66 8.43
CA ALA A 168 32.66 31.08 9.15
C ALA A 168 33.97 30.84 8.42
N PRO A 169 34.60 31.89 7.88
CA PRO A 169 36.05 31.93 7.72
C PRO A 169 36.62 32.99 8.67
N PHE A 170 36.54 32.82 9.99
CA PHE A 170 37.39 33.61 10.91
C PHE A 170 37.57 32.92 12.26
N VAL A 171 38.28 31.79 12.27
CA VAL A 171 39.20 31.50 13.38
C VAL A 171 40.51 31.06 12.75
N CYS A 172 41.26 32.05 12.28
CA CYS A 172 42.67 31.90 12.01
C CYS A 172 43.39 31.83 13.36
N VAL A 173 44.02 30.68 13.62
CA VAL A 173 45.27 30.50 14.37
C VAL A 173 45.33 31.08 15.79
N VAL A 174 45.20 30.20 16.79
CA VAL A 174 46.02 30.30 18.00
C VAL A 174 46.94 29.08 18.00
N GLY A 175 48.15 29.29 17.46
CA GLY A 175 49.26 28.36 17.57
C GLY A 175 50.37 29.03 18.36
N PHE A 176 50.65 28.44 19.53
CA PHE A 176 51.82 28.59 20.40
C PHE A 176 52.27 30.00 20.84
#